data_AF-A0A6C0DKN6-F1
#
_entry.id   AF-A0A6C0DKN6-F1
#
_cell.length_a   1.000
_cell.length_b   1.000
_cell.length_c   1.000
_cell.angle_alpha   90.00
_cell.angle_beta   90.00
_cell.angle_gamma   90.00
#
_symmetry.space_group_name_H-M   'P 1'
#
loop_
_entity.id
_entity.type
_entity.pdbx_description
1 polymer ?
#
loop_
_entity_poly.entity_id
_entity_poly.type
_entity_poly.pdbx_seq_one_letter_code
_entity_poly.pdbx_strand_id
1 'polypeptide(L)'
;MKEPFVNLDTLIQQTGLLSDMELQAYLASLSESERTDFVGSNVNSAIKSVKEQKSSKFIDLFDQMIGADNNVTSAAYYLARTRDLADLANDVDDMMVKQLNVEDVNAGLASRQNEINDWSNFNKLDTLYIMQVLFVSLSIVGIMSFLLASNLINQSLFSFVSFSIALVAIMMLIIRWRYTNVRRDGRYWHKAKFRRQPNTYIASASCPSTEAVPGGM
;
A
#
# COMPACT_ATOMS: atom_id res chain seq x y z
N MET A 1 -39.09 64.23 -34.59
CA MET A 1 -39.86 63.31 -35.46
C MET A 1 -39.03 62.05 -35.60
N LYS A 2 -39.59 60.89 -35.21
CA LYS A 2 -38.89 59.60 -35.10
C LYS A 2 -39.01 58.91 -36.46
N GLU A 3 -37.90 58.63 -37.13
CA GLU A 3 -37.91 57.86 -38.37
C GLU A 3 -38.39 56.42 -38.08
N PRO A 4 -39.37 55.89 -38.84
CA PRO A 4 -39.79 54.52 -38.67
C PRO A 4 -38.70 53.59 -39.21
N PHE A 5 -38.11 52.79 -38.32
CA PHE A 5 -37.21 51.71 -38.71
C PHE A 5 -37.91 50.78 -39.69
N VAL A 6 -37.47 50.79 -40.95
CA VAL A 6 -37.91 49.83 -41.96
C VAL A 6 -37.58 48.43 -41.44
N ASN A 7 -38.61 47.58 -41.33
CA ASN A 7 -38.44 46.23 -40.83
C ASN A 7 -37.64 45.42 -41.87
N LEU A 8 -36.56 44.74 -41.44
CA LEU A 8 -35.63 44.04 -42.33
C LEU A 8 -36.37 43.04 -43.23
N ASP A 9 -37.39 42.37 -42.67
CA ASP A 9 -38.23 41.43 -43.40
C ASP A 9 -39.05 42.10 -44.51
N THR A 10 -39.55 43.32 -44.27
CA THR A 10 -40.29 44.08 -45.30
C THR A 10 -39.37 44.58 -46.40
N LEU A 11 -38.12 44.92 -46.08
CA LEU A 11 -37.12 45.33 -47.06
C LEU A 11 -36.67 44.15 -47.92
N ILE A 12 -36.47 42.97 -47.32
CA ILE A 12 -36.14 41.72 -48.02
C ILE A 12 -37.27 41.36 -49.00
N GLN A 13 -38.53 41.42 -48.56
CA GLN A 13 -39.68 41.13 -49.43
C GLN A 13 -39.81 42.13 -50.57
N GLN A 14 -39.66 43.44 -50.30
CA GLN A 14 -39.71 44.46 -51.35
C GLN A 14 -38.58 44.30 -52.37
N THR A 15 -37.37 43.99 -51.91
CA THR A 15 -36.22 43.75 -52.79
C THR A 15 -36.41 42.49 -53.63
N GLY A 16 -36.97 41.43 -53.04
CA GLY A 16 -37.32 40.20 -53.75
C GLY A 16 -38.34 40.45 -54.86
N LEU A 17 -39.43 41.16 -54.56
CA LEU A 17 -40.45 41.51 -55.55
C LEU A 17 -39.89 42.40 -56.67
N LEU A 18 -39.01 43.35 -56.35
CA LEU A 18 -38.38 44.21 -57.35
C LEU A 18 -37.47 43.40 -58.28
N SER A 19 -36.65 42.51 -57.71
CA SER A 19 -35.79 41.60 -58.47
C SER A 19 -36.61 40.65 -59.36
N ASP A 20 -37.74 40.14 -58.86
CA ASP A 20 -38.62 39.25 -59.62
C ASP A 20 -39.28 39.99 -60.80
N MET A 21 -39.70 41.24 -60.60
CA MET A 21 -40.24 42.08 -61.67
C MET A 21 -39.17 42.42 -62.73
N GLU A 22 -37.95 42.74 -62.32
CA GLU A 22 -36.82 42.99 -63.23
C GLU A 22 -36.47 41.74 -64.05
N LEU A 23 -36.42 40.58 -63.39
CA LEU A 23 -36.19 39.30 -64.06
C LEU A 23 -37.31 38.99 -65.04
N GLN A 24 -38.57 39.21 -64.67
CA GLN A 24 -39.72 38.98 -65.54
C GLN A 24 -39.69 39.91 -66.76
N ALA A 25 -39.34 41.19 -66.57
CA ALA A 25 -39.19 42.15 -67.66
C ALA A 25 -38.03 41.76 -68.60
N TYR A 26 -36.90 41.29 -68.05
CA TYR A 26 -35.78 40.80 -68.82
C TYR A 26 -36.15 39.54 -69.64
N LEU A 27 -36.81 38.56 -69.02
CA LEU A 27 -37.26 37.34 -69.69
C LEU A 27 -38.31 37.61 -70.79
N ALA A 28 -39.14 38.63 -70.62
CA ALA A 28 -40.12 39.05 -71.63
C ALA A 28 -39.48 39.79 -72.82
N SER A 29 -38.28 40.34 -72.64
CA SER A 29 -37.52 41.02 -73.70
C SER A 29 -36.73 40.07 -74.61
N LEU A 30 -36.57 38.80 -74.19
CA LEU A 30 -35.83 37.77 -74.93
C LEU A 30 -36.75 37.02 -75.92
N SER A 31 -36.17 36.53 -77.01
CA SER A 31 -36.87 35.60 -77.91
C SER A 31 -37.12 34.23 -77.23
N GLU A 32 -38.05 33.45 -77.77
CA GLU A 32 -38.42 32.15 -77.17
C GLU A 32 -37.24 31.18 -77.04
N SER A 33 -36.32 31.18 -78.02
CA SER A 33 -35.09 30.38 -78.00
C SER A 33 -34.09 30.84 -76.93
N GLU A 34 -33.89 32.16 -76.80
CA GLU A 34 -32.96 32.72 -75.82
C GLU A 34 -33.46 32.52 -74.38
N ARG A 35 -34.78 32.56 -74.19
CA ARG A 35 -35.43 32.26 -72.91
C ARG A 35 -35.20 30.80 -72.50
N THR A 36 -35.33 29.84 -73.43
CA THR A 36 -35.07 28.42 -73.12
C THR A 36 -33.61 28.16 -72.79
N ASP A 37 -32.68 28.82 -73.48
CA ASP A 37 -31.25 28.69 -73.23
C ASP A 37 -30.84 29.32 -71.89
N PHE A 38 -31.39 30.49 -71.56
CA PHE A 38 -31.18 31.14 -70.26
C PHE A 38 -31.72 30.30 -69.10
N VAL A 39 -32.94 29.77 -69.22
CA VAL A 39 -33.51 28.87 -68.20
C VAL A 39 -32.68 27.58 -68.09
N GLY A 40 -32.30 26.97 -69.22
CA GLY A 40 -31.46 25.77 -69.23
C GLY A 40 -30.09 25.98 -68.58
N SER A 41 -29.44 27.12 -68.85
CA SER A 41 -28.15 27.48 -68.25
C SER A 41 -28.26 27.71 -66.74
N ASN A 42 -29.30 28.41 -66.28
CA ASN A 42 -29.53 28.63 -64.85
C ASN A 42 -29.88 27.34 -64.11
N VAL A 43 -30.71 26.48 -64.70
CA VAL A 43 -31.03 25.15 -64.14
C VAL A 43 -29.77 24.30 -64.04
N ASN A 44 -28.95 24.24 -65.09
CA ASN A 44 -27.69 23.48 -65.05
C ASN A 44 -26.70 24.06 -64.03
N SER A 45 -26.62 25.37 -63.90
CA SER A 45 -25.76 26.05 -62.90
C SER A 45 -26.25 25.79 -61.48
N ALA A 46 -27.57 25.82 -61.24
CA ALA A 46 -28.16 25.49 -59.96
C ALA A 46 -27.93 24.02 -59.59
N ILE A 47 -28.14 23.09 -60.53
CA ILE A 47 -27.88 21.65 -60.33
C ILE A 47 -26.40 21.41 -60.03
N LYS A 48 -25.49 22.06 -60.75
CA LYS A 48 -24.05 21.97 -60.52
C LYS A 48 -23.67 22.49 -59.13
N SER A 49 -24.17 23.66 -58.74
CA SER A 49 -23.94 24.24 -57.41
C SER A 49 -24.45 23.33 -56.28
N VAL A 50 -25.65 22.77 -56.43
CA VAL A 50 -26.20 21.82 -55.45
C VAL A 50 -25.36 20.55 -55.37
N LYS A 51 -24.87 20.03 -56.51
CA LYS A 51 -24.01 18.85 -56.54
C LYS A 51 -22.66 19.11 -55.88
N GLU A 52 -22.04 20.25 -56.16
CA GLU A 52 -20.78 20.69 -55.55
C GLU A 52 -20.92 20.90 -54.05
N GLN A 53 -21.99 21.58 -53.61
CA GLN A 53 -22.30 21.75 -52.18
C GLN A 53 -22.52 20.42 -51.47
N LYS A 54 -23.28 19.49 -52.07
CA LYS A 54 -23.47 18.14 -51.51
C LYS A 54 -22.16 17.37 -51.41
N SER A 55 -21.34 17.40 -52.46
CA SER A 55 -20.03 16.74 -52.47
C SER A 55 -19.10 17.33 -51.40
N SER A 56 -19.04 18.65 -51.30
CA SER A 56 -18.22 19.35 -50.31
C SER A 56 -18.69 19.06 -48.89
N LYS A 57 -20.00 19.08 -48.63
CA LYS A 57 -20.57 18.74 -47.32
C LYS A 57 -20.35 17.28 -46.94
N PHE A 58 -20.39 16.37 -47.91
CA PHE A 58 -20.09 14.96 -47.65
C PHE A 58 -18.63 14.77 -47.23
N ILE A 59 -17.69 15.41 -47.92
CA ILE A 59 -16.26 15.36 -47.56
C ILE A 59 -16.03 15.95 -46.17
N ASP A 60 -16.60 17.12 -45.88
CA ASP A 60 -16.48 17.79 -44.57
C ASP A 60 -17.02 16.91 -43.43
N LEU A 61 -18.19 16.28 -43.61
CA LEU A 61 -18.73 15.36 -42.61
C LEU A 61 -17.87 14.10 -42.44
N PHE A 62 -17.29 13.59 -43.52
CA PHE A 62 -16.43 12.43 -43.47
C PHE A 62 -15.11 12.73 -42.74
N ASP A 63 -14.51 13.89 -43.01
CA ASP A 63 -13.30 14.36 -42.30
C ASP A 63 -13.58 14.63 -40.82
N GLN A 64 -14.74 15.21 -40.49
CA GLN A 64 -15.17 15.39 -39.10
C GLN A 64 -15.38 14.05 -38.39
N MET A 65 -15.96 13.05 -39.08
CA MET A 65 -16.14 11.70 -38.54
C MET A 65 -14.79 11.02 -38.29
N ILE A 66 -13.84 11.09 -39.23
CA ILE A 66 -12.48 10.57 -39.05
C ILE A 66 -11.76 11.30 -37.91
N GLY A 67 -11.90 12.62 -37.83
CA GLY A 67 -11.33 13.42 -36.74
C GLY A 67 -11.89 13.04 -35.37
N ALA A 68 -13.21 12.83 -35.28
CA ALA A 68 -13.88 12.38 -34.08
C ALA A 68 -13.45 10.96 -33.68
N ASP A 69 -13.33 10.04 -34.64
CA ASP A 69 -12.90 8.65 -34.40
C ASP A 69 -11.47 8.58 -33.86
N ASN A 70 -10.55 9.37 -34.43
CA ASN A 70 -9.19 9.51 -33.92
C ASN A 70 -9.15 10.11 -32.51
N ASN A 71 -10.01 11.09 -32.23
CA ASN A 71 -10.09 11.70 -30.90
C ASN A 71 -10.64 10.70 -29.87
N VAL A 72 -11.70 9.96 -30.19
CA VAL A 72 -12.27 8.90 -29.32
C VAL A 72 -11.24 7.81 -29.06
N THR A 73 -10.54 7.38 -30.09
CA THR A 73 -9.48 6.36 -29.97
C THR A 73 -8.36 6.87 -29.07
N SER A 74 -7.92 8.12 -29.24
CA SER A 74 -6.89 8.72 -28.39
C SER A 74 -7.34 8.85 -26.93
N ALA A 75 -8.58 9.27 -26.69
CA ALA A 75 -9.16 9.37 -25.34
C ALA A 75 -9.26 7.99 -24.67
N ALA A 76 -9.64 6.96 -25.43
CA ALA A 76 -9.67 5.58 -24.94
C ALA A 76 -8.28 5.09 -24.52
N TYR A 77 -7.23 5.39 -25.29
CA TYR A 77 -5.85 5.06 -24.92
C TYR A 77 -5.40 5.76 -23.63
N TYR A 78 -5.71 7.05 -23.46
CA TYR A 78 -5.37 7.77 -22.23
C TYR A 78 -6.12 7.21 -21.01
N LEU A 79 -7.38 6.83 -21.18
CA LEU A 79 -8.19 6.25 -20.11
C LEU A 79 -7.68 4.86 -19.70
N ALA A 80 -7.36 4.00 -20.68
CA ALA A 80 -6.75 2.70 -20.42
C ALA A 80 -5.42 2.84 -19.66
N ARG A 81 -4.53 3.75 -20.10
CA ARG A 81 -3.26 4.02 -19.43
C ARG A 81 -3.44 4.54 -18.00
N THR A 82 -4.44 5.40 -17.77
CA THR A 82 -4.73 5.92 -16.43
C THR A 82 -5.21 4.80 -15.51
N ARG A 83 -5.99 3.85 -16.04
CA ARG A 83 -6.43 2.68 -15.30
C ARG A 83 -5.27 1.75 -14.95
N ASP A 84 -4.40 1.46 -15.92
CA ASP A 84 -3.21 0.64 -15.69
C ASP A 84 -2.26 1.28 -14.67
N LEU A 85 -2.11 2.61 -14.69
CA LEU A 85 -1.32 3.34 -13.70
C LEU A 85 -1.94 3.27 -12.30
N ALA A 86 -3.28 3.33 -12.20
CA ALA A 86 -3.98 3.16 -10.93
C ALA A 86 -3.83 1.72 -10.39
N ASP A 87 -3.96 0.72 -11.27
CA ASP A 87 -3.78 -0.68 -10.90
C ASP A 87 -2.33 -0.96 -10.46
N LEU A 88 -1.34 -0.39 -11.16
CA LEU A 88 0.07 -0.48 -10.76
C LEU A 88 0.34 0.19 -9.41
N ALA A 89 -0.25 1.36 -9.16
CA ALA A 89 -0.09 2.04 -7.87
C ALA A 89 -0.65 1.20 -6.71
N ASN A 90 -1.79 0.54 -6.92
CA ASN A 90 -2.36 -0.36 -5.93
C ASN A 90 -1.49 -1.61 -5.69
N ASP A 91 -0.90 -2.18 -6.74
CA ASP A 91 -0.01 -3.34 -6.62
C ASP A 91 1.30 -3.00 -5.88
N VAL A 92 1.87 -1.82 -6.15
CA VAL A 92 3.04 -1.30 -5.44
C VAL A 92 2.74 -1.06 -3.96
N ASP A 93 1.57 -0.51 -3.63
CA ASP A 93 1.13 -0.28 -2.24
C ASP A 93 0.95 -1.62 -1.49
N ASP A 94 0.30 -2.61 -2.11
CA ASP A 94 0.13 -3.95 -1.52
C ASP A 94 1.48 -4.65 -1.31
N MET A 95 2.42 -4.54 -2.26
CA MET A 95 3.78 -5.04 -2.09
C MET A 95 4.52 -4.34 -0.95
N MET A 96 4.38 -3.02 -0.80
CA MET A 96 5.02 -2.26 0.26
C MET A 96 4.47 -2.65 1.64
N VAL A 97 3.15 -2.78 1.77
CA VAL A 97 2.49 -3.26 3.00
C VAL A 97 2.95 -4.68 3.35
N LYS A 98 3.08 -5.57 2.36
CA LYS A 98 3.62 -6.93 2.59
C LYS A 98 5.07 -6.89 3.06
N GLN A 99 5.93 -6.04 2.48
CA GLN A 99 7.32 -5.91 2.90
C GLN A 99 7.46 -5.38 4.33
N LEU A 100 6.67 -4.38 4.71
CA LEU A 100 6.64 -3.86 6.08
C LEU A 100 6.21 -4.94 7.09
N ASN A 101 5.19 -5.73 6.76
CA ASN A 101 4.78 -6.86 7.59
C ASN A 101 5.87 -7.93 7.71
N VAL A 102 6.65 -8.19 6.65
CA VAL A 102 7.78 -9.14 6.68
C VAL A 102 8.91 -8.61 7.56
N GLU A 103 9.20 -7.32 7.53
CA GLU A 103 10.20 -6.70 8.42
C GLU A 103 9.79 -6.81 9.89
N ASP A 104 8.54 -6.49 10.22
CA ASP A 104 8.00 -6.65 11.58
C ASP A 104 8.03 -8.11 12.04
N VAL A 105 7.65 -9.06 11.17
CA VAL A 105 7.72 -10.50 11.46
C VAL A 105 9.16 -10.93 11.66
N ASN A 106 10.10 -10.50 10.81
CA ASN A 106 11.51 -10.83 10.93
C ASN A 106 12.15 -10.24 12.20
N ALA A 107 11.82 -8.99 12.54
CA ALA A 107 12.25 -8.37 13.79
C ALA A 107 11.71 -9.15 15.00
N GLY A 108 10.45 -9.56 14.95
CA GLY A 108 9.84 -10.42 15.96
C GLY A 108 10.53 -11.79 16.09
N LEU A 109 10.88 -12.42 14.96
CA LEU A 109 11.59 -13.70 14.93
C LEU A 109 13.02 -13.57 15.46
N ALA A 110 13.76 -12.52 15.07
CA ALA A 110 15.11 -12.26 15.56
C ALA A 110 15.12 -12.01 17.08
N SER A 111 14.16 -11.22 17.59
CA SER A 111 14.01 -10.99 19.02
C SER A 111 13.72 -12.28 19.78
N ARG A 112 12.84 -13.14 19.25
CA ARG A 112 12.53 -14.45 19.86
C ARG A 112 13.72 -15.40 19.82
N GLN A 113 14.46 -15.42 18.71
CA GLN A 113 15.64 -16.26 18.57
C GLN A 113 16.72 -15.85 19.57
N ASN A 114 16.90 -14.55 19.78
CA ASN A 114 17.82 -14.05 20.80
C ASN A 114 17.36 -14.48 22.21
N GLU A 115 16.08 -14.32 22.52
CA GLU A 115 15.52 -14.76 23.81
C GLU A 115 15.68 -16.27 24.05
N ILE A 116 15.48 -17.10 23.02
CA ILE A 116 15.69 -18.56 23.09
C ILE A 116 17.17 -18.90 23.29
N ASN A 117 18.07 -18.19 22.62
CA ASN A 117 19.50 -18.42 22.75
C ASN A 117 19.98 -18.08 24.17
N ASP A 118 19.57 -16.92 24.69
CA ASP A 118 19.84 -16.52 26.06
C ASP A 118 19.27 -17.54 27.06
N TRP A 119 18.03 -18.00 26.83
CA TRP A 119 17.38 -19.05 27.62
C TRP A 119 18.21 -20.33 27.68
N SER A 120 18.67 -20.81 26.51
CA SER A 120 19.45 -22.04 26.40
C SER A 120 20.78 -21.92 27.13
N ASN A 121 21.45 -20.77 26.98
CA ASN A 121 22.77 -20.55 27.55
C ASN A 121 22.73 -20.52 29.09
N PHE A 122 21.84 -19.72 29.69
CA PHE A 122 21.75 -19.63 31.16
C PHE A 122 21.34 -20.95 31.82
N ASN A 123 20.40 -21.69 31.23
CA ASN A 123 19.99 -22.98 31.78
C ASN A 123 21.10 -24.04 31.72
N LYS A 124 21.93 -24.00 30.66
CA LYS A 124 23.11 -24.87 30.54
C LYS A 124 24.16 -24.51 31.59
N LEU A 125 24.46 -23.23 31.78
CA LEU A 125 25.43 -22.77 32.78
C LEU A 125 25.03 -23.17 34.21
N ASP A 126 23.77 -22.97 34.60
CA ASP A 126 23.27 -23.34 35.93
C ASP A 126 23.28 -24.87 36.14
N THR A 127 22.95 -25.63 35.10
CA THR A 127 23.05 -27.10 35.16
C THR A 127 24.50 -27.57 35.31
N LEU A 128 25.41 -26.97 34.53
CA LEU A 128 26.82 -27.29 34.57
C LEU A 128 27.43 -27.02 35.96
N TYR A 129 27.08 -25.90 36.57
CA TYR A 129 27.53 -25.56 37.93
C TYR A 129 27.08 -26.61 38.97
N ILE A 130 25.82 -27.05 38.94
CA ILE A 130 25.34 -28.09 39.86
C ILE A 130 26.06 -29.41 39.65
N MET A 131 26.28 -29.81 38.40
CA MET A 131 27.01 -31.05 38.09
C MET A 131 28.46 -30.97 38.59
N GLN A 132 29.10 -29.81 38.49
CA GLN A 132 30.45 -29.58 39.04
C GLN A 132 30.47 -29.67 40.56
N VAL A 133 29.51 -29.05 41.25
CA VAL A 133 29.42 -29.14 42.73
C VAL A 133 29.21 -30.58 43.18
N LEU A 134 28.33 -31.33 42.50
CA LEU A 134 28.13 -32.76 42.79
C LEU A 134 29.40 -33.58 42.54
N PHE A 135 30.08 -33.35 41.42
CA PHE A 135 31.32 -34.05 41.10
C PHE A 135 32.42 -33.79 42.15
N VAL A 136 32.63 -32.54 42.55
CA VAL A 136 33.59 -32.18 43.60
C VAL A 136 33.21 -32.81 44.93
N SER A 137 31.93 -32.77 45.30
CA SER A 137 31.44 -33.37 46.56
C SER A 137 31.69 -34.87 46.62
N LEU A 138 31.39 -35.61 45.54
CA LEU A 138 31.61 -37.05 45.44
C LEU A 138 33.11 -37.39 45.42
N SER A 139 33.93 -36.57 44.77
CA SER A 139 35.38 -36.76 44.76
C SER A 139 35.98 -36.66 46.16
N ILE A 140 35.55 -35.66 46.95
CA ILE A 140 36.00 -35.49 48.34
C ILE A 140 35.55 -36.69 49.20
N VAL A 141 34.29 -37.11 49.08
CA VAL A 141 33.78 -38.28 49.81
C VAL A 141 34.52 -39.56 49.40
N GLY A 142 34.87 -39.72 48.13
CA GLY A 142 35.67 -40.86 47.65
C GLY A 142 37.06 -40.91 48.27
N ILE A 143 37.77 -39.78 48.33
CA ILE A 143 39.08 -39.68 48.99
C ILE A 143 38.95 -39.99 50.49
N MET A 144 37.92 -39.45 51.15
CA MET A 144 37.65 -39.72 52.57
C MET A 144 37.30 -41.19 52.83
N SER A 145 36.58 -41.83 51.92
CA SER A 145 36.27 -43.26 52.01
C SER A 145 37.53 -44.14 51.90
N PHE A 146 38.48 -43.76 51.04
CA PHE A 146 39.78 -44.43 50.95
C PHE A 146 40.62 -44.26 52.24
N LEU A 147 40.63 -43.04 52.80
CA LEU A 147 41.30 -42.76 54.08
C LEU A 147 40.72 -43.59 55.23
N LEU A 148 39.39 -43.77 55.25
CA LEU A 148 38.71 -44.61 56.22
C LEU A 148 39.08 -46.10 56.02
N ALA A 149 39.08 -46.59 54.78
CA ALA A 149 39.48 -47.97 54.48
C ALA A 149 40.93 -48.28 54.88
N SER A 150 41.80 -47.26 54.87
CA SER A 150 43.19 -47.35 55.31
C SER A 150 43.37 -47.20 56.83
N ASN A 151 42.29 -47.07 57.61
CA ASN A 151 42.30 -46.77 59.05
C ASN A 151 43.06 -45.48 59.43
N LEU A 152 43.22 -44.53 58.50
CA LEU A 152 43.90 -43.25 58.76
C LEU A 152 42.98 -42.24 59.46
N ILE A 153 41.66 -42.41 59.33
CA ILE A 153 40.65 -41.57 59.97
C ILE A 153 39.60 -42.42 60.70
N ASN A 154 38.98 -41.84 61.73
CA ASN A 154 37.91 -42.48 62.49
C ASN A 154 36.56 -42.38 61.74
N GLN A 155 35.70 -43.39 61.91
CA GLN A 155 34.34 -43.45 61.33
C GLN A 155 33.50 -42.22 61.69
N SER A 156 33.66 -41.69 62.90
CA SER A 156 32.94 -40.50 63.37
C SER A 156 33.30 -39.25 62.54
N LEU A 157 34.59 -39.03 62.27
CA LEU A 157 35.08 -37.93 61.45
C LEU A 157 34.59 -38.06 60.00
N PHE A 158 34.68 -39.27 59.43
CA PHE A 158 34.18 -39.55 58.08
C PHE A 158 32.68 -39.24 57.94
N SER A 159 31.87 -39.73 58.89
CA SER A 159 30.43 -39.52 58.90
C SER A 159 30.07 -38.04 59.01
N PHE A 160 30.72 -37.31 59.93
CA PHE A 160 30.48 -35.89 60.14
C PHE A 160 30.78 -35.05 58.88
N VAL A 161 31.94 -35.28 58.24
CA VAL A 161 32.33 -34.53 57.05
C VAL A 161 31.45 -34.90 55.85
N SER A 162 31.20 -36.19 55.63
CA SER A 162 30.33 -36.65 54.53
C SER A 162 28.92 -36.11 54.67
N PHE A 163 28.36 -36.11 55.89
CA PHE A 163 27.05 -35.53 56.17
C PHE A 163 27.03 -34.02 55.91
N SER A 164 28.06 -33.29 56.34
CA SER A 164 28.15 -31.84 56.13
C SER A 164 28.19 -31.49 54.64
N ILE A 165 28.98 -32.23 53.84
CA ILE A 165 29.07 -32.07 52.39
C ILE A 165 27.71 -32.38 51.73
N ALA A 166 27.07 -33.48 52.12
CA ALA A 166 25.76 -33.87 51.60
C ALA A 166 24.69 -32.81 51.91
N LEU A 167 24.71 -32.23 53.12
CA LEU A 167 23.79 -31.18 53.53
C LEU A 167 23.95 -29.92 52.66
N VAL A 168 25.19 -29.50 52.38
CA VAL A 168 25.45 -28.37 51.48
C VAL A 168 24.97 -28.66 50.07
N ALA A 169 25.22 -29.86 49.54
CA ALA A 169 24.74 -30.27 48.21
C ALA A 169 23.21 -30.25 48.11
N ILE A 170 22.51 -30.77 49.13
CA ILE A 170 21.04 -30.75 49.20
C ILE A 170 20.52 -29.31 49.28
N MET A 171 21.13 -28.46 50.12
CA MET A 171 20.76 -27.05 50.20
C MET A 171 20.88 -26.33 48.86
N MET A 172 21.94 -26.60 48.09
CA MET A 172 22.12 -26.04 46.74
C MET A 172 21.01 -26.51 45.78
N LEU A 173 20.63 -27.79 45.82
CA LEU A 173 19.52 -28.32 45.02
C LEU A 173 18.19 -27.66 45.40
N ILE A 174 17.92 -27.45 46.69
CA ILE A 174 16.71 -26.77 47.18
C ILE A 174 16.67 -25.32 46.69
N ILE A 175 17.80 -24.61 46.79
CA ILE A 175 17.90 -23.22 46.31
C ILE A 175 17.60 -23.15 44.82
N ARG A 176 18.17 -24.05 44.01
CA ARG A 176 17.90 -24.10 42.58
C ARG A 176 16.46 -24.44 42.27
N TRP A 177 15.89 -25.44 42.94
CA TRP A 177 14.48 -25.82 42.77
C TRP A 177 13.56 -24.64 43.10
N ARG A 178 13.82 -23.94 44.20
CA ARG A 178 13.05 -22.75 44.61
C ARG A 178 13.23 -21.59 43.63
N TYR A 179 14.45 -21.36 43.13
CA TYR A 179 14.71 -20.34 42.13
C TYR A 179 13.92 -20.61 40.85
N THR A 180 13.99 -21.85 40.36
CA THR A 180 13.32 -22.35 39.15
C THR A 180 11.80 -22.23 39.23
N ASN A 181 11.20 -22.61 40.36
CA ASN A 181 9.74 -22.70 40.48
C ASN A 181 9.07 -21.43 41.02
N VAL A 182 9.74 -20.67 41.90
CA VAL A 182 9.11 -19.55 42.61
C VAL A 182 9.57 -18.21 42.07
N ARG A 183 10.87 -18.00 41.90
CA ARG A 183 11.45 -16.68 41.61
C ARG A 183 11.66 -16.41 40.12
N ARG A 184 11.82 -17.44 39.29
CA ARG A 184 12.05 -17.27 37.85
C ARG A 184 10.75 -16.90 37.13
N ASP A 185 10.82 -15.93 36.23
CA ASP A 185 9.70 -15.62 35.35
C ASP A 185 9.53 -16.74 34.31
N GLY A 186 8.30 -17.21 34.12
CA GLY A 186 7.99 -18.26 33.13
C GLY A 186 8.06 -17.76 31.69
N ARG A 187 7.95 -16.43 31.49
CA ARG A 187 8.06 -15.79 30.18
C ARG A 187 9.48 -15.31 29.90
N TYR A 188 10.08 -14.51 30.79
CA TYR A 188 11.42 -13.95 30.63
C TYR A 188 12.43 -14.59 31.60
N TRP A 189 12.99 -15.76 31.25
CA TRP A 189 13.78 -16.58 32.18
C TRP A 189 15.11 -15.97 32.64
N HIS A 190 15.59 -14.93 31.95
CA HIS A 190 16.74 -14.14 32.37
C HIS A 190 16.38 -13.09 33.45
N LYS A 191 15.09 -12.90 33.75
CA LYS A 191 14.61 -11.95 34.77
C LYS A 191 14.05 -12.72 35.96
N ALA A 192 14.42 -12.25 37.16
CA ALA A 192 13.65 -12.58 38.35
C ALA A 192 12.25 -11.96 38.20
N LYS A 193 11.21 -12.63 38.73
CA LYS A 193 9.90 -12.02 38.93
C LYS A 193 10.05 -10.87 39.91
N PHE A 194 10.36 -9.68 39.40
CA PHE A 194 10.17 -8.46 40.16
C PHE A 194 8.66 -8.27 40.27
N ARG A 195 8.10 -8.36 41.49
CA ARG A 195 6.73 -7.91 41.72
C ARG A 195 6.64 -6.49 41.17
N ARG A 196 5.76 -6.25 40.19
CA ARG A 196 5.45 -4.88 39.76
C ARG A 196 5.12 -4.11 41.03
N GLN A 197 5.87 -3.05 41.32
CA GLN A 197 5.47 -2.14 42.38
C GLN A 197 4.07 -1.63 42.01
N PRO A 198 3.09 -1.64 42.93
CA PRO A 198 1.69 -1.37 42.60
C PRO A 198 1.45 0.03 41.98
N ASN A 199 2.44 0.92 42.00
CA ASN A 199 2.27 2.33 41.64
C ASN A 199 3.10 2.80 40.45
N THR A 200 3.80 1.93 39.71
CA THR A 200 4.45 2.35 38.46
C THR A 200 3.46 2.23 37.31
N TYR A 201 2.56 3.20 37.19
CA TYR A 201 1.81 3.45 35.96
C TYR A 201 2.81 3.85 34.88
N ILE A 202 3.14 2.91 33.99
CA ILE A 202 3.81 3.25 32.74
C ILE A 202 2.71 3.84 31.87
N ALA A 203 2.67 5.16 31.74
CA ALA A 203 1.74 5.83 30.84
C ALA A 203 1.88 5.21 29.45
N SER A 204 0.79 4.72 28.88
CA SER A 204 0.76 4.26 27.50
C SER A 204 1.21 5.40 26.61
N ALA A 205 2.27 5.20 25.84
CA ALA A 205 2.77 6.19 24.90
C ALA A 205 1.62 6.58 23.95
N SER A 206 1.09 7.79 24.12
CA SER A 206 0.15 8.37 23.17
C SER A 206 0.98 8.84 21.97
N CYS A 207 0.87 8.14 20.84
CA CYS A 207 1.40 8.68 19.59
C CYS A 207 0.63 9.97 19.28
N PRO A 208 1.32 11.07 18.89
CA PRO A 208 0.63 12.28 18.46
C PRO A 208 -0.24 11.95 17.25
N SER A 209 -1.53 12.22 17.35
CA SER A 209 -2.45 12.12 16.22
C SER A 209 -1.99 13.09 15.13
N THR A 210 -1.78 12.55 13.94
CA THR A 210 -1.45 13.29 12.73
C THR A 210 -2.49 14.39 12.52
N GLU A 211 -2.15 15.63 12.89
CA GLU A 211 -2.90 16.79 12.45
C GLU A 211 -2.78 16.84 10.92
N ALA A 212 -3.93 16.71 10.26
CA ALA A 212 -4.05 16.80 8.82
C ALA A 212 -3.39 18.10 8.35
N VAL A 213 -2.34 17.97 7.53
CA VAL A 213 -1.78 19.07 6.76
C VAL A 213 -2.91 19.61 5.88
N PRO A 214 -3.44 20.83 6.13
CA PRO A 214 -4.44 21.40 5.25
C PRO A 214 -3.76 21.72 3.92
N GLY A 215 -4.41 21.32 2.83
CA GLY A 215 -3.88 21.30 1.48
C GLY A 215 -3.08 22.55 1.09
N GLY A 216 -1.87 22.30 0.58
CA GLY A 216 -1.19 23.24 -0.29
C GLY A 216 -1.87 23.22 -1.66
N MET A 217 -2.39 24.39 -2.04
CA MET A 217 -2.87 24.72 -3.39
C MET A 217 -1.77 24.58 -4.44
#